data_AF-A0A966DEX0-F1
#
_entry.id   AF-A0A966DEX0-F1
#
_cell.length_a   1.000
_cell.length_b   1.000
_cell.length_c   1.000
_cell.angle_alpha   90.00
_cell.angle_beta   90.00
_cell.angle_gamma   90.00
#
_symmetry.space_group_name_H-M   'P 1'
#
loop_
_entity.id
_entity.type
_entity.pdbx_description
1 polymer ?
#
loop_
_entity_poly.entity_id
_entity_poly.type
_entity_poly.pdbx_seq_one_letter_code
_entity_poly.pdbx_strand_id
1 'polypeptide(L)'
;MKNLIKTLFIILTVVTIAGTFTGCGKDSAPNEKRIKEDILATGVTDLYRNGWETMNVESVEITDHRTTEYSDSVLAEVYVVTEDGTFDRWALCTLRYGKYEQGWILEDAEWEHDFSKEQGEK
;
A
#
# COMPACT_ATOMS: atom_id res chain seq x y z
N MET A 1 -43.67 -14.40 -18.63
CA MET A 1 -42.93 -13.17 -18.26
C MET A 1 -41.52 -13.63 -17.89
N LYS A 2 -40.65 -13.99 -18.85
CA LYS A 2 -39.72 -13.13 -19.61
C LYS A 2 -38.93 -12.14 -18.72
N ASN A 3 -37.72 -12.58 -18.36
CA ASN A 3 -36.44 -11.84 -18.22
C ASN A 3 -36.35 -10.90 -16.99
N LEU A 4 -35.56 -11.18 -15.93
CA LEU A 4 -34.09 -11.33 -15.86
C LEU A 4 -33.32 -10.11 -16.42
N ILE A 5 -33.33 -9.03 -15.64
CA ILE A 5 -32.44 -7.85 -15.73
C ILE A 5 -32.19 -7.49 -14.25
N LYS A 6 -31.26 -8.11 -13.50
CA LYS A 6 -29.79 -8.02 -13.59
C LYS A 6 -29.28 -6.58 -13.79
N THR A 7 -28.45 -6.20 -12.84
CA THR A 7 -27.49 -5.09 -12.86
C THR A 7 -27.98 -3.79 -12.23
N LEU A 8 -27.95 -3.86 -10.90
CA LEU A 8 -27.77 -2.81 -9.93
C LEU A 8 -26.65 -1.84 -10.35
N PHE A 9 -26.92 -0.55 -10.24
CA PHE A 9 -26.02 0.61 -10.16
C PHE A 9 -24.50 0.33 -10.21
N ILE A 10 -23.86 0.70 -11.33
CA ILE A 10 -22.42 1.04 -11.31
C ILE A 10 -22.35 2.55 -11.52
N ILE A 11 -22.18 3.22 -10.39
CA ILE A 11 -22.06 4.67 -10.26
C ILE A 11 -20.79 5.10 -10.98
N LEU A 12 -21.02 6.04 -11.90
CA LEU A 12 -20.05 6.98 -12.44
C LEU A 12 -19.16 7.54 -11.31
N THR A 13 -17.90 7.14 -11.26
CA THR A 13 -16.87 7.97 -10.65
C THR A 13 -15.63 7.87 -11.50
N VAL A 14 -15.55 8.82 -12.44
CA VAL A 14 -14.31 9.26 -13.05
C VAL A 14 -13.33 9.54 -11.90
N VAL A 15 -12.42 8.60 -11.63
CA VAL A 15 -11.25 8.83 -10.80
C VAL A 15 -10.39 9.80 -11.59
N THR A 16 -10.75 11.07 -11.47
CA THR A 16 -9.88 12.17 -11.81
C THR A 16 -8.74 12.01 -10.82
N ILE A 17 -7.60 11.52 -11.31
CA ILE A 17 -6.31 11.62 -10.62
C ILE A 17 -5.98 13.12 -10.63
N ALA A 18 -6.76 13.89 -9.86
CA ALA A 18 -6.40 15.20 -9.41
C ALA A 18 -5.34 14.91 -8.36
N GLY A 19 -4.07 15.03 -8.77
CA GLY A 19 -2.95 15.13 -7.84
C GLY A 19 -3.20 16.32 -6.93
N THR A 20 -3.94 16.10 -5.86
CA THR A 20 -3.94 16.99 -4.71
C THR A 20 -2.62 16.72 -4.02
N PHE A 21 -1.61 17.50 -4.42
CA PHE A 21 -0.50 17.84 -3.56
C PHE A 21 -1.08 18.37 -2.24
N THR A 22 -1.29 17.47 -1.28
CA THR A 22 -1.52 17.83 0.11
C THR A 22 -0.20 18.32 0.66
N GLY A 23 0.09 19.59 0.36
CA GLY A 23 1.09 20.36 1.07
C GLY A 23 0.68 20.47 2.53
N CYS A 24 1.22 19.59 3.36
CA CYS A 24 1.40 19.81 4.78
C CYS A 24 2.51 18.86 5.28
N GLY A 25 3.76 19.33 5.16
CA GLY A 25 4.94 18.57 5.62
C GLY A 25 6.20 18.82 4.79
N LYS A 26 6.41 20.06 4.29
CA LYS A 26 7.60 20.37 3.49
C LYS A 26 8.92 20.02 4.22
N ASP A 27 8.91 20.10 5.56
CA ASP A 27 10.12 19.84 6.37
C ASP A 27 10.07 18.57 7.23
N SER A 28 8.88 18.08 7.57
CA SER A 28 8.72 16.91 8.44
C SER A 28 8.71 15.63 7.63
N ALA A 29 9.44 14.61 8.10
CA ALA A 29 9.41 13.27 7.54
C ALA A 29 7.96 12.75 7.41
N PRO A 30 7.70 11.81 6.47
CA PRO A 30 6.38 11.20 6.32
C PRO A 30 5.85 10.69 7.65
N ASN A 31 4.62 11.08 7.99
CA ASN A 31 3.95 10.54 9.16
C ASN A 31 3.29 9.19 8.83
N GLU A 32 2.88 8.45 9.87
CA GLU A 32 2.26 7.13 9.74
C GLU A 32 1.07 7.11 8.78
N LYS A 33 0.22 8.16 8.78
CA LYS A 33 -0.92 8.25 7.86
C LYS A 33 -0.45 8.25 6.40
N ARG A 34 0.51 9.11 6.06
CA ARG A 34 1.08 9.20 4.71
C ARG A 34 1.76 7.89 4.32
N ILE A 35 2.54 7.29 5.23
CA ILE A 35 3.20 6.00 5.01
C ILE A 35 2.17 4.93 4.64
N LYS A 36 1.07 4.81 5.39
CA LYS A 36 0.01 3.85 5.08
C LYS A 36 -0.66 4.12 3.74
N GLU A 37 -0.91 5.37 3.38
CA GLU A 37 -1.44 5.75 2.07
C GLU A 37 -0.49 5.35 0.93
N ASP A 38 0.82 5.55 1.11
CA ASP A 38 1.85 5.17 0.14
C ASP A 38 1.98 3.64 -0.01
N ILE A 39 1.86 2.88 1.09
CA ILE A 39 1.81 1.39 1.06
C ILE A 39 0.60 0.92 0.25
N LEU A 40 -0.58 1.49 0.48
CA LEU A 40 -1.79 1.12 -0.27
C LEU A 40 -1.65 1.45 -1.76
N ALA A 41 -1.02 2.57 -2.10
CA ALA A 41 -0.81 2.98 -3.49
C ALA A 41 0.19 2.06 -4.23
N THR A 42 1.27 1.66 -3.57
CA THR A 42 2.35 0.85 -4.16
C THR A 42 2.06 -0.65 -4.14
N GLY A 43 1.53 -1.16 -3.03
CA GLY A 43 1.25 -2.59 -2.83
C GLY A 43 0.26 -3.15 -3.83
N VAL A 44 -0.78 -2.39 -4.15
CA VAL A 44 -1.71 -2.77 -5.22
C VAL A 44 -0.95 -3.02 -6.52
N THR A 45 0.00 -2.15 -6.89
CA THR A 45 0.72 -2.23 -8.17
C THR A 45 1.70 -3.41 -8.25
N ASP A 46 2.49 -3.66 -7.20
CA ASP A 46 3.53 -4.69 -7.22
C ASP A 46 3.00 -6.11 -6.98
N LEU A 47 1.92 -6.27 -6.19
CA LEU A 47 1.26 -7.58 -6.02
C LEU A 47 0.71 -8.06 -7.36
N TYR A 48 0.07 -7.17 -8.15
CA TYR A 48 -0.34 -7.51 -9.52
C TYR A 48 0.84 -7.96 -10.39
N ARG A 49 2.01 -7.33 -10.26
CA ARG A 49 3.20 -7.66 -11.07
C ARG A 49 3.78 -9.03 -10.76
N ASN A 50 3.65 -9.50 -9.52
CA ASN A 50 4.12 -10.81 -9.08
C ASN A 50 3.12 -11.96 -9.35
N GLY A 51 2.06 -11.70 -10.12
CA GLY A 51 1.02 -12.67 -10.47
C GLY A 51 -0.02 -12.89 -9.38
N TRP A 52 -0.10 -11.97 -8.41
CA TRP A 52 -1.05 -12.02 -7.30
C TRP A 52 -2.22 -11.11 -7.68
N GLU A 53 -3.05 -11.58 -8.61
CA GLU A 53 -4.19 -10.80 -9.09
C GLU A 53 -5.23 -10.66 -7.97
N THR A 54 -5.68 -9.43 -7.70
CA THR A 54 -6.78 -9.07 -6.77
C THR A 54 -6.53 -9.34 -5.28
N MET A 55 -5.48 -8.74 -4.72
CA MET A 55 -5.29 -8.69 -3.26
C MET A 55 -5.69 -7.34 -2.65
N ASN A 56 -6.31 -7.40 -1.48
CA ASN A 56 -6.64 -6.28 -0.62
C ASN A 56 -5.66 -6.22 0.56
N VAL A 57 -5.26 -5.02 0.94
CA VAL A 57 -4.49 -4.80 2.18
C VAL A 57 -5.49 -4.64 3.33
N GLU A 58 -5.47 -5.58 4.27
CA GLU A 58 -6.36 -5.58 5.44
C GLU A 58 -5.71 -4.92 6.66
N SER A 59 -4.39 -5.08 6.82
CA SER A 59 -3.63 -4.48 7.92
C SER A 59 -2.24 -4.02 7.50
N VAL A 60 -1.78 -2.95 8.15
CA VAL A 60 -0.44 -2.39 8.01
C VAL A 60 0.09 -2.05 9.40
N GLU A 61 1.19 -2.68 9.78
CA GLU A 61 1.92 -2.44 11.02
C GLU A 61 3.34 -1.94 10.67
N ILE A 62 3.68 -0.72 11.13
CA ILE A 62 5.04 -0.20 10.97
C ILE A 62 5.91 -0.80 12.06
N THR A 63 6.92 -1.57 11.68
CA THR A 63 7.79 -2.31 12.60
C THR A 63 9.15 -1.65 12.82
N ASP A 64 9.61 -0.84 11.86
CA ASP A 64 10.80 -0.01 12.02
C ASP A 64 10.64 1.32 11.26
N HIS A 65 11.16 2.40 11.85
CA HIS A 65 11.12 3.74 11.26
C HIS A 65 12.39 4.50 11.61
N ARG A 66 13.20 4.84 10.59
CA ARG A 66 14.48 5.53 10.75
C ARG A 66 14.58 6.75 9.85
N THR A 67 14.61 7.91 10.51
CA THR A 67 14.74 9.22 9.85
C THR A 67 16.16 9.77 10.01
N THR A 68 16.75 10.23 8.90
CA THR A 68 17.97 11.04 8.86
C THR A 68 17.66 12.45 8.36
N GLU A 69 18.67 13.29 8.17
CA GLU A 69 18.48 14.63 7.60
C GLU A 69 17.92 14.60 6.17
N TYR A 70 18.31 13.59 5.38
CA TYR A 70 18.05 13.52 3.94
C TYR A 70 17.27 12.29 3.50
N SER A 71 17.09 11.30 4.38
CA SER A 71 16.45 10.03 4.07
C SER A 71 15.53 9.57 5.18
N ASP A 72 14.46 8.87 4.81
CA ASP A 72 13.56 8.23 5.75
C ASP A 72 13.27 6.81 5.26
N SER A 73 13.50 5.82 6.12
CA SER A 73 13.31 4.41 5.79
C SER A 73 12.29 3.82 6.75
N VAL A 74 11.29 3.15 6.18
CA VAL A 74 10.21 2.52 6.93
C VAL A 74 10.13 1.06 6.54
N LEU A 75 10.11 0.17 7.53
CA LEU A 75 9.74 -1.22 7.35
C LEU A 75 8.34 -1.41 7.92
N ALA A 76 7.46 -1.98 7.12
CA ALA A 76 6.11 -2.32 7.52
C ALA A 76 5.82 -3.79 7.22
N GLU A 77 5.12 -4.43 8.14
CA GLU A 77 4.45 -5.71 7.92
C GLU A 77 3.04 -5.44 7.41
N VAL A 78 2.69 -6.06 6.30
CA VAL A 78 1.42 -5.85 5.61
C VAL A 78 0.72 -7.19 5.50
N TYR A 79 -0.50 -7.27 6.03
CA TYR A 79 -1.35 -8.44 5.86
C TYR A 79 -2.27 -8.21 4.67
N VAL A 80 -2.16 -9.10 3.69
CA VAL A 80 -2.92 -9.04 2.45
C VAL A 80 -3.81 -10.26 2.32
N VAL A 81 -4.99 -10.06 1.76
CA VAL A 81 -6.00 -11.10 1.56
C VAL A 81 -6.53 -10.98 0.14
N THR A 82 -6.72 -12.10 -0.56
CA THR A 82 -7.37 -12.09 -1.88
C THR A 82 -8.82 -11.60 -1.76
N GLU A 83 -9.36 -11.01 -2.83
CA GLU A 83 -10.74 -10.50 -2.85
C GLU A 83 -11.77 -11.59 -2.50
N ASP A 84 -11.49 -12.84 -2.87
CA ASP A 84 -12.33 -14.00 -2.56
C ASP A 84 -12.09 -14.61 -1.16
N GLY A 85 -11.12 -14.08 -0.40
CA GLY A 85 -10.77 -14.53 0.94
C GLY A 85 -10.13 -15.92 1.00
N THR A 86 -9.76 -16.51 -0.14
CA THR A 86 -9.20 -17.86 -0.18
C THR A 86 -7.73 -17.94 0.19
N PHE A 87 -7.04 -16.81 0.17
CA PHE A 87 -5.62 -16.74 0.43
C PHE A 87 -5.26 -15.47 1.16
N ASP A 88 -4.55 -15.62 2.27
CA ASP A 88 -4.09 -14.56 3.12
C ASP A 88 -2.63 -14.77 3.50
N ARG A 89 -1.87 -13.68 3.60
CA ARG A 89 -0.46 -13.74 3.97
C ARG A 89 0.11 -12.44 4.45
N TRP A 90 1.25 -12.56 5.12
CA TRP A 90 2.10 -11.43 5.48
C TRP A 90 3.12 -11.14 4.38
N ALA A 91 3.31 -9.86 4.11
CA ALA A 91 4.35 -9.32 3.25
C ALA A 91 5.14 -8.26 4.03
N LEU A 92 6.41 -8.11 3.69
CA LEU A 92 7.23 -6.99 4.15
C LEU A 92 7.24 -5.92 3.07
N CYS A 93 7.01 -4.68 3.48
CA CYS A 93 7.14 -3.51 2.62
C CYS A 93 8.21 -2.60 3.21
N THR A 94 9.26 -2.33 2.43
CA THR A 94 10.26 -1.32 2.76
C THR A 94 10.02 -0.09 1.91
N LEU A 95 9.66 1.03 2.53
CA LEU A 95 9.56 2.33 1.87
C LEU A 95 10.81 3.15 2.11
N ARG A 96 11.32 3.80 1.06
CA ARG A 96 12.45 4.72 1.13
C ARG A 96 12.05 6.08 0.59
N TYR A 97 12.25 7.11 1.42
CA TYR A 97 11.97 8.49 1.08
C TYR A 97 13.26 9.31 1.05
N GLY A 98 13.35 10.22 0.08
CA GLY A 98 14.39 11.25 0.01
C GLY A 98 13.83 12.63 0.34
N LYS A 99 14.62 13.46 1.03
CA LYS A 99 14.28 14.86 1.29
C LYS A 99 14.83 15.76 0.19
N TYR A 100 13.93 16.44 -0.50
CA TYR A 100 14.23 17.38 -1.58
C TYR A 100 13.72 18.79 -1.26
N GLU A 101 14.03 19.77 -2.11
CA GLU A 101 13.54 21.16 -1.96
C GLU A 101 12.00 21.24 -1.90
N GLN A 102 11.31 20.30 -2.56
CA GLN A 102 9.85 20.21 -2.60
C GLN A 102 9.27 19.48 -1.37
N GLY A 103 10.13 18.84 -0.57
CA GLY A 103 9.77 18.05 0.61
C GLY A 103 10.21 16.60 0.51
N TRP A 104 9.67 15.76 1.37
CA TRP A 104 9.92 14.31 1.37
C TRP A 104 9.19 13.64 0.21
N ILE A 105 9.90 12.88 -0.62
CA ILE A 105 9.39 12.18 -1.80
C ILE A 105 9.64 10.68 -1.63
N LEU A 106 8.64 9.84 -1.92
CA LEU A 106 8.83 8.40 -1.97
C LEU A 106 9.67 8.06 -3.21
N GLU A 107 10.84 7.46 -3.00
CA GLU A 107 11.78 7.11 -4.07
C GLU A 107 11.60 5.66 -4.49
N ASP A 108 11.33 4.79 -3.53
CA ASP A 108 11.30 3.34 -3.72
C ASP A 108 10.35 2.67 -2.72
N ALA A 109 9.71 1.60 -3.17
CA ALA A 109 8.86 0.73 -2.38
C ALA A 109 9.18 -0.72 -2.77
N GLU A 110 9.81 -1.44 -1.86
CA GLU A 110 10.24 -2.82 -2.08
C GLU A 110 9.31 -3.78 -1.33
N TRP A 111 8.77 -4.75 -2.05
CA TRP A 111 7.84 -5.75 -1.52
C TRP A 111 8.49 -7.13 -1.51
N GLU A 112 8.54 -7.72 -0.32
CA GLU A 112 9.07 -9.06 -0.11
C GLU A 112 8.00 -9.95 0.55
N HIS A 113 8.02 -11.23 0.20
CA HIS A 113 7.13 -12.18 0.84
C HIS A 113 7.70 -12.64 2.18
N ASP A 114 6.92 -12.55 3.26
CA ASP A 114 7.37 -12.97 4.59
C ASP A 114 7.05 -14.44 4.86
N PHE A 115 7.95 -15.32 4.41
CA PHE A 115 7.85 -16.76 4.68
C PHE A 115 8.01 -17.14 6.15
N SER A 116 8.44 -16.22 7.02
CA SER A 116 8.69 -16.53 8.44
C SER A 116 7.40 -16.71 9.23
N LYS A 117 6.29 -16.11 8.77
CA LYS A 117 4.98 -16.15 9.45
C LYS A 117 4.06 -17.27 8.97
N GLU A 118 4.37 -17.96 7.88
CA GLU A 118 3.55 -19.08 7.37
C GLU A 118 3.76 -20.40 8.14
N GLN A 119 4.78 -20.52 8.99
CA GLN A 119 5.09 -21.79 9.69
C GLN A 119 4.35 -22.01 11.02
N GLY A 120 3.32 -21.22 11.31
CA GLY A 120 2.56 -21.30 12.58
C GLY A 120 1.32 -22.19 12.57
N GLU A 121 0.82 -22.62 11.41
CA GLU A 121 -0.41 -23.41 11.31
C GLU A 121 -0.13 -24.84 10.83
N LYS A 122 0.08 -25.75 11.78
CA LYS A 122 -0.15 -27.19 11.61
C LYS A 122 -0.87 -27.75 12.82
#